data_AF-M3HS80-F1
#
_entry.id   AF-M3HS80-F1
#
_cell.length_a   1.000
_cell.length_b   1.000
_cell.length_c   1.000
_cell.angle_alpha   90.00
_cell.angle_beta   90.00
_cell.angle_gamma   90.00
#
_symmetry.space_group_name_H-M   'P 1'
#
loop_
_entity.id
_entity.type
_entity.pdbx_description
1 polymer ?
#
loop_
_entity_poly.entity_id
_entity_poly.type
_entity_poly.pdbx_seq_one_letter_code
_entity_poly.pdbx_strand_id
1 'polypeptide(L)' 'MNVSGRFPPQGAKEEPSAFEQIKKSPAFIIGTQAVLFGIGVLFIQSPLMDMLVPQL' A
#
# COMPACT_ATOMS: atom_id res chain seq x y z
N MET A 1 40.33 20.97 28.69
CA MET A 1 39.62 19.72 28.39
C MET A 1 38.97 19.89 27.02
N ASN A 2 39.58 19.32 25.98
CA ASN A 2 39.16 19.50 24.58
C ASN A 2 38.22 18.34 24.21
N VAL A 3 36.91 18.56 24.23
CA VAL A 3 35.92 17.55 23.83
C VAL A 3 35.83 17.57 22.30
N SER A 4 36.76 16.85 21.68
CA SER A 4 36.76 16.58 20.25
C SER A 4 35.51 15.78 19.88
N GLY A 5 34.81 16.26 18.86
CA GLY A 5 33.52 15.78 18.43
C GLY A 5 33.46 14.29 18.14
N ARG A 6 32.33 13.70 18.52
CA ARG A 6 31.86 12.45 17.96
C ARG A 6 30.35 12.58 17.77
N PHE A 7 29.97 13.25 16.70
CA PHE A 7 28.62 13.11 16.15
C PHE A 7 28.47 11.63 15.75
N PRO A 8 27.37 10.95 16.12
CA PRO A 8 27.11 9.60 15.64
C PRO A 8 27.02 9.63 14.11
N PRO A 9 27.48 8.60 13.38
CA PRO A 9 27.35 8.53 11.94
C PRO A 9 25.86 8.57 11.58
N GLN A 10 25.41 9.73 11.15
CA GLN A 10 24.06 9.99 10.70
C GLN A 10 23.96 9.41 9.29
N GLY A 11 23.62 8.12 9.18
CA GLY A 11 23.46 7.50 7.87
C GLY A 11 23.64 6.00 7.80
N ALA A 12 23.03 5.23 8.70
CA ALA A 12 22.53 3.93 8.26
C ALA A 12 21.24 4.23 7.46
N LYS A 13 21.38 4.56 6.18
CA LYS A 13 20.23 4.52 5.26
C LYS A 13 19.91 3.03 5.12
N GLU A 14 18.94 2.56 5.88
CA GLU A 14 18.36 1.24 5.66
C GLU A 14 17.95 1.18 4.19
N GLU A 15 18.60 0.29 3.43
CA GLU A 15 18.27 0.12 2.02
C GLU A 15 16.79 -0.25 1.94
N PRO A 16 15.98 0.52 1.19
CA PRO A 16 14.55 0.28 1.17
C PRO A 16 14.31 -1.13 0.65
N SER A 17 13.64 -1.95 1.46
CA SER A 17 13.28 -3.32 1.10
C SER A 17 12.57 -3.34 -0.26
N ALA A 18 12.75 -4.41 -1.03
CA ALA A 18 12.12 -4.57 -2.35
C ALA A 18 10.60 -4.32 -2.30
N PHE A 19 9.95 -4.69 -1.19
CA PHE A 19 8.53 -4.42 -0.96
C PHE A 19 8.22 -2.92 -0.80
N GLU A 20 9.08 -2.17 -0.12
CA GLU A 20 8.93 -0.71 -0.03
C GLU A 20 9.12 -0.02 -1.38
N GLN A 21 10.05 -0.51 -2.19
CA GLN A 21 10.27 0.00 -3.54
C GLN A 21 9.06 -0.28 -4.44
N ILE A 22 8.48 -1.49 -4.35
CA ILE A 22 7.25 -1.86 -5.07
C ILE A 22 6.10 -0.94 -4.67
N LYS A 23 5.85 -0.75 -3.38
CA LYS A 23 4.76 0.11 -2.88
C LYS A 23 4.87 1.56 -3.33
N LYS A 24 6.09 2.07 -3.54
CA LYS A 24 6.36 3.42 -4.05
C LYS A 24 6.21 3.55 -5.57
N SER A 25 6.06 2.43 -6.28
CA SER A 25 5.93 2.45 -7.75
C SER A 25 4.51 2.84 -8.21
N PRO A 26 4.38 3.53 -9.35
CA PRO A 26 3.06 3.81 -9.96
C PRO A 26 2.28 2.54 -10.30
N ALA A 27 2.99 1.46 -10.66
CA ALA A 27 2.40 0.18 -10.99
C ALA A 27 1.65 -0.44 -9.80
N PHE A 28 2.15 -0.26 -8.57
CA PHE A 28 1.46 -0.74 -7.37
C PHE A 28 0.10 -0.08 -7.18
N ILE A 29 -0.01 1.23 -7.43
CA ILE A 29 -1.27 1.96 -7.32
C ILE A 29 -2.25 1.50 -8.40
N ILE A 30 -1.80 1.45 -9.66
CA ILE A 30 -2.64 1.01 -10.79
C ILE A 30 -3.12 -0.43 -10.58
N GLY A 31 -2.22 -1.33 -10.20
CA GLY A 31 -2.54 -2.73 -9.91
C GLY A 31 -3.51 -2.86 -8.74
N THR A 32 -3.30 -2.11 -7.66
CA THR A 32 -4.23 -2.10 -6.51
C THR A 32 -5.63 -1.66 -6.94
N GLN A 33 -5.74 -0.58 -7.70
CA GLN A 33 -7.04 -0.08 -8.17
C GLN A 33 -7.71 -1.05 -9.14
N ALA A 34 -6.95 -1.69 -10.04
CA ALA A 34 -7.48 -2.71 -10.94
C ALA A 34 -8.04 -3.92 -10.17
N VAL A 35 -7.33 -4.36 -9.12
CA VAL A 35 -7.78 -5.45 -8.25
C VAL A 35 -9.05 -5.04 -7.49
N LEU A 36 -9.06 -3.86 -6.86
CA LEU A 36 -10.22 -3.36 -6.12
C LEU A 36 -11.44 -3.19 -7.03
N PHE A 37 -11.25 -2.69 -8.25
CA PHE A 37 -12.32 -2.60 -9.26
C PHE A 37 -12.85 -3.97 -9.62
N GLY A 38 -11.98 -4.95 -9.91
CA GLY A 38 -12.38 -6.32 -10.22
C GLY A 38 -13.18 -6.97 -9.10
N ILE A 39 -12.74 -6.79 -7.85
CA ILE A 39 -13.49 -7.25 -6.67
C ILE A 39 -14.86 -6.56 -6.60
N GLY A 40 -14.92 -5.24 -6.82
CA GLY A 40 -16.18 -4.50 -6.84
C GLY A 40 -17.15 -5.00 -7.92
N VAL A 41 -16.67 -5.28 -9.12
CA VAL A 41 -17.48 -5.84 -10.23
C VAL A 41 -18.02 -7.22 -9.87
N LEU A 42 -17.19 -8.08 -9.28
CA LEU A 42 -17.62 -9.40 -8.81
C LEU A 42 -18.63 -9.30 -7.66
N PHE A 43 -18.43 -8.35 -6.74
CA PHE A 43 -19.35 -8.12 -5.65
C PHE A 43 -20.72 -7.67 -6.16
N ILE A 44 -20.77 -6.69 -7.08
CA ILE A 44 -22.00 -6.19 -7.72
C ILE A 44 -22.80 -7.31 -8.39
N GLN A 45 -22.11 -8.24 -9.06
CA GLN A 45 -22.74 -9.38 -9.74
C GLN A 45 -22.98 -10.59 -8.83
N SER A 46 -22.55 -10.54 -7.57
CA SER A 46 -22.72 -11.65 -6.64
C SER A 46 -24.09 -11.58 -5.97
N PRO A 47 -24.67 -12.74 -5.55
CA PRO A 47 -25.91 -12.80 -4.78
C PRO A 47 -25.84 -12.06 -3.42
N LEU A 48 -24.64 -11.70 -2.96
CA LEU A 48 -24.47 -10.91 -1.74
C LEU A 48 -25.06 -9.50 -1.90
N MET A 49 -25.06 -8.97 -3.12
CA MET A 49 -25.68 -7.67 -3.39
C MET A 49 -27.18 -7.70 -3.32
N ASP A 50 -27.82 -8.82 -3.66
CA ASP A 50 -29.27 -8.98 -3.53
C ASP A 50 -29.72 -8.89 -2.08
N MET A 51 -28.86 -9.25 -1.12
CA MET A 51 -29.13 -9.09 0.32
C MET A 51 -29.13 -7.62 0.77
N LEU A 52 -28.49 -6.73 0.00
CA LEU A 52 -28.42 -5.30 0.29
C LEU A 52 -29.57 -4.53 -0.39
N VAL A 53 -30.33 -5.17 -1.27
CA VAL A 53 -31.48 -4.56 -1.95
C VAL A 53 -32.62 -4.39 -0.94
N PRO A 54 -33.16 -3.17 -0.77
CA PRO A 54 -34.31 -2.94 0.11
C PRO A 54 -35.51 -3.75 -0.35
N GLN A 55 -36.12 -4.49 0.58
CA GLN A 55 -37.37 -5.19 0.36
C GLN A 55 -38.52 -4.24 0.72
N LEU A 56 -39.02 -3.49 -0.27
CA LEU A 56 -40.21 -2.64 -0.16
C LEU A 56 -41.45 -3.39 -0.63
#